data_AF-K3Z8B3-F1
#
_entry.id   AF-K3Z8B3-F1
#
_cell.length_a   1.000
_cell.length_b   1.000
_cell.length_c   1.000
_cell.angle_alpha   90.00
_cell.angle_beta   90.00
_cell.angle_gamma   90.00
#
_symmetry.space_group_name_H-M   'P 1'
#
loop_
_entity.id
_entity.type
_entity.pdbx_description
1 polymer ?
#
loop_
_entity_poly.entity_id
_entity_poly.type
_entity_poly.pdbx_seq_one_letter_code
_entity_poly.pdbx_strand_id
1 'polypeptide(L)'
;MALLPSSYSSCHHRASPFAPATPCSAQSRPRKGTLRLAAAGARSGPTAAPRRARPAAVERRRCECFDLHQQLVPYAEAYAWQKAIIKRRIGLLDRGEDHSDTLIALQHPPVYTLGSVSKEEYLHFKKEDAPFEVHKINRGGEVTYHGPGQLVMYPIINLKYHKEDVHWYFRSLEELIIRALKSAFSIKASRVEGLTGVWVGDQKVAALGIHGSRMIVYHGLALNVTTDLTPFQMIDPCGIKDRGVGSIKQILQEASHGTEIDDTLLMDMAYNSMIKEFAELFQLDLDTSLDCSFQEISKLHR
;
A
#
# COMPACT_ATOMS: atom_id res chain seq x y z
N MET A 1 -1.79 -12.68 60.66
CA MET A 1 -2.05 -11.54 61.55
C MET A 1 -2.38 -10.35 60.65
N ALA A 2 -3.63 -10.21 60.22
CA ALA A 2 -4.70 -9.44 60.89
C ALA A 2 -4.53 -7.92 60.62
N LEU A 3 -5.49 -7.11 60.14
CA LEU A 3 -6.94 -7.21 59.95
C LEU A 3 -7.41 -5.99 59.09
N LEU A 4 -8.53 -6.15 58.35
CA LEU A 4 -9.43 -5.08 57.85
C LEU A 4 -10.17 -4.38 59.02
N PRO A 5 -10.91 -3.25 58.81
CA PRO A 5 -12.31 -3.25 58.31
C PRO A 5 -12.62 -2.10 57.30
N SER A 6 -13.49 -2.26 56.29
CA SER A 6 -14.99 -2.20 56.28
C SER A 6 -15.57 -0.84 56.76
N SER A 7 -16.39 -0.10 55.99
CA SER A 7 -17.81 -0.46 55.77
C SER A 7 -18.60 0.48 54.82
N TYR A 8 -19.47 -0.15 54.02
CA TYR A 8 -20.88 0.14 53.66
C TYR A 8 -21.42 1.57 53.43
N SER A 9 -22.16 1.75 52.31
CA SER A 9 -23.64 1.77 52.33
C SER A 9 -24.28 1.65 50.93
N SER A 10 -25.45 1.01 50.90
CA SER A 10 -26.27 0.55 49.77
C SER A 10 -27.64 1.25 49.73
N CYS A 11 -28.33 1.23 48.57
CA CYS A 11 -29.78 0.93 48.36
C CYS A 11 -30.26 1.50 47.00
N HIS A 12 -30.71 0.69 46.02
CA HIS A 12 -32.10 0.24 45.74
C HIS A 12 -33.04 1.40 45.28
N HIS A 13 -33.78 1.36 44.14
CA HIS A 13 -34.81 0.38 43.76
C HIS A 13 -35.40 0.60 42.32
N ARG A 14 -35.83 -0.52 41.69
CA ARG A 14 -37.03 -0.80 40.81
C ARG A 14 -37.29 0.08 39.54
N ALA A 15 -37.38 -0.42 38.31
CA ALA A 15 -38.21 -1.46 37.63
C ALA A 15 -39.57 -0.97 37.05
N SER A 16 -39.59 -0.73 35.71
CA SER A 16 -40.59 -1.01 34.64
C SER A 16 -42.11 -0.66 34.80
N PRO A 17 -42.98 -0.92 33.78
CA PRO A 17 -43.08 -0.37 32.41
C PRO A 17 -44.53 0.07 32.06
N PHE A 18 -44.79 0.77 30.93
CA PHE A 18 -46.12 0.77 30.28
C PHE A 18 -46.03 1.05 28.77
N ALA A 19 -46.76 0.21 28.01
CA ALA A 19 -47.13 0.36 26.59
C ALA A 19 -48.69 0.50 26.52
N PRO A 20 -49.37 0.25 25.39
CA PRO A 20 -49.59 1.08 24.19
C PRO A 20 -51.09 1.30 23.88
N ALA A 21 -51.47 2.11 22.85
CA ALA A 21 -52.77 1.97 22.14
C ALA A 21 -52.87 2.76 20.80
N THR A 22 -52.78 2.04 19.68
CA THR A 22 -53.76 1.77 18.57
C THR A 22 -54.85 2.80 18.10
N PRO A 23 -55.57 2.55 16.96
CA PRO A 23 -55.62 3.43 15.79
C PRO A 23 -57.05 3.90 15.42
N CYS A 24 -57.25 4.58 14.29
CA CYS A 24 -58.59 4.63 13.68
C CYS A 24 -58.58 4.77 12.15
N SER A 25 -59.63 4.21 11.57
CA SER A 25 -59.78 3.67 10.23
C SER A 25 -60.82 4.41 9.39
N ALA A 26 -60.79 4.11 8.08
CA ALA A 26 -61.94 3.89 7.20
C ALA A 26 -62.73 5.09 6.60
N GLN A 27 -62.61 5.18 5.27
CA GLN A 27 -63.68 5.15 4.25
C GLN A 27 -64.98 5.98 4.44
N SER A 28 -65.29 6.83 3.44
CA SER A 28 -66.58 6.78 2.71
C SER A 28 -66.67 7.80 1.55
N ARG A 29 -67.15 7.33 0.39
CA ARG A 29 -67.89 8.07 -0.66
C ARG A 29 -69.41 7.80 -0.43
N PRO A 30 -70.43 8.35 -1.16
CA PRO A 30 -70.44 8.99 -2.49
C PRO A 30 -71.49 10.13 -2.77
N ARG A 31 -71.58 10.54 -4.06
CA ARG A 31 -72.70 11.18 -4.83
C ARG A 31 -72.75 12.73 -4.82
N LYS A 32 -73.11 13.48 -5.87
CA LYS A 32 -73.54 13.28 -7.28
C LYS A 32 -73.54 14.68 -7.97
N GLY A 33 -73.39 14.75 -9.30
CA GLY A 33 -73.88 15.89 -10.11
C GLY A 33 -72.87 16.47 -11.13
N THR A 34 -72.94 16.03 -12.40
CA THR A 34 -73.37 16.81 -13.59
C THR A 34 -72.44 17.95 -14.05
N LEU A 35 -71.74 17.79 -15.18
CA LEU A 35 -72.17 18.26 -16.52
C LEU A 35 -71.11 17.90 -17.60
N ARG A 36 -71.55 17.75 -18.85
CA ARG A 36 -70.76 17.51 -20.07
C ARG A 36 -70.06 18.82 -20.55
N LEU A 37 -68.87 18.73 -21.18
CA LEU A 37 -68.63 19.06 -22.60
C LEU A 37 -67.13 18.97 -23.01
N ALA A 38 -66.92 18.38 -24.20
CA ALA A 38 -66.00 18.75 -25.28
C ALA A 38 -64.46 18.80 -25.12
N ALA A 39 -63.83 17.97 -25.97
CA ALA A 39 -62.75 18.28 -26.93
C ALA A 39 -61.28 18.51 -26.49
N ALA A 40 -60.43 17.66 -27.08
CA ALA A 40 -59.09 17.91 -27.64
C ALA A 40 -57.97 18.47 -26.75
N GLY A 41 -56.96 17.63 -26.51
CA GLY A 41 -55.64 18.03 -26.04
C GLY A 41 -54.74 16.82 -25.87
N ALA A 42 -53.86 16.57 -26.86
CA ALA A 42 -52.83 15.55 -26.79
C ALA A 42 -51.95 15.76 -25.54
N ARG A 43 -51.97 14.81 -24.61
CA ARG A 43 -51.03 14.78 -23.48
C ARG A 43 -49.87 13.88 -23.84
N SER A 44 -48.72 14.50 -24.08
CA SER A 44 -47.41 13.86 -24.08
C SER A 44 -47.22 13.09 -22.77
N GLY A 45 -46.99 11.78 -22.88
CA GLY A 45 -46.60 10.94 -21.75
C GLY A 45 -45.26 11.41 -21.14
N PRO A 46 -44.97 11.05 -19.88
CA PRO A 46 -43.73 11.47 -19.24
C PRO A 46 -42.55 10.85 -20.00
N THR A 47 -41.69 11.71 -20.55
CA THR A 47 -40.39 11.34 -21.10
C THR A 47 -39.58 10.63 -20.02
N ALA A 48 -39.24 9.37 -20.27
CA ALA A 48 -38.35 8.60 -19.41
C ALA A 48 -37.06 9.41 -19.15
N ALA A 49 -36.71 9.58 -17.88
CA ALA A 49 -35.46 10.22 -17.49
C ALA A 49 -34.29 9.49 -18.17
N PRO A 50 -33.27 10.20 -18.67
CA PRO A 50 -32.12 9.56 -19.29
C PRO A 50 -31.47 8.64 -18.26
N ARG A 51 -31.36 7.35 -18.60
CA ARG A 51 -30.54 6.40 -17.83
C ARG A 51 -29.17 7.03 -17.65
N ARG A 52 -28.78 7.30 -16.40
CA ARG A 52 -27.40 7.67 -16.06
C ARG A 52 -26.49 6.67 -16.77
N ALA A 53 -25.68 7.15 -17.71
CA ALA A 53 -24.64 6.35 -18.31
C ALA A 53 -23.80 5.76 -17.18
N ARG A 54 -23.56 4.44 -17.20
CA ARG A 54 -22.51 3.87 -16.36
C ARG A 54 -21.23 4.67 -16.65
N PRO A 55 -20.45 5.10 -15.65
CA PRO A 55 -19.16 5.69 -15.91
C PRO A 55 -18.41 4.76 -16.87
N ALA A 56 -17.83 5.33 -17.93
CA ALA A 56 -17.00 4.58 -18.86
C ALA A 56 -15.98 3.80 -18.01
N ALA A 57 -15.82 2.50 -18.30
CA ALA A 57 -14.82 1.71 -17.62
C ALA A 57 -13.47 2.43 -17.78
N VAL A 58 -12.82 2.77 -16.66
CA VAL A 58 -11.48 3.33 -16.69
C VAL A 58 -10.61 2.26 -17.33
N GLU A 59 -10.08 2.55 -18.52
CA GLU A 59 -9.19 1.64 -19.22
C GLU A 59 -7.93 1.49 -18.37
N ARG A 60 -7.74 0.29 -17.82
CA ARG A 60 -6.61 0.00 -16.96
C ARG A 60 -5.39 -0.27 -17.83
N ARG A 61 -4.24 0.28 -17.41
CA ARG A 61 -2.99 0.09 -18.12
C ARG A 61 -2.39 -1.26 -17.75
N ARG A 62 -1.88 -2.00 -18.74
CA ARG A 62 -1.19 -3.28 -18.50
C ARG A 62 0.06 -3.05 -17.65
N CYS A 63 0.32 -3.95 -16.72
CA CYS A 63 1.56 -3.99 -15.93
C CYS A 63 2.12 -5.40 -15.90
N GLU A 64 3.35 -5.57 -16.39
CA GLU A 64 4.10 -6.83 -16.29
C GLU A 64 4.53 -7.03 -14.84
N CYS A 65 4.04 -8.08 -14.17
CA CYS A 65 4.31 -8.33 -12.76
C CYS A 65 5.30 -9.51 -12.60
N PHE A 66 6.49 -9.20 -12.11
CA PHE A 66 7.51 -10.17 -11.74
C PHE A 66 7.39 -10.50 -10.26
N ASP A 67 6.66 -11.57 -9.97
CA ASP A 67 6.48 -12.07 -8.61
C ASP A 67 7.65 -12.96 -8.18
N LEU A 68 8.50 -12.42 -7.33
CA LEU A 68 9.61 -13.10 -6.69
C LEU A 68 9.56 -12.89 -5.17
N HIS A 69 8.37 -12.62 -4.59
CA HIS A 69 8.26 -12.18 -3.19
C HIS A 69 8.74 -13.23 -2.17
N GLN A 70 8.84 -14.50 -2.57
CA GLN A 70 9.41 -15.61 -1.78
C GLN A 70 10.89 -15.88 -2.09
N GLN A 71 11.51 -15.10 -2.97
CA GLN A 71 12.89 -15.32 -3.43
C GLN A 71 13.83 -14.22 -2.92
N LEU A 72 15.03 -14.65 -2.50
CA LEU A 72 16.14 -13.77 -2.20
C LEU A 72 16.94 -13.52 -3.48
N VAL A 73 16.91 -12.27 -3.96
CA VAL A 73 17.63 -11.85 -5.16
C VAL A 73 18.80 -10.95 -4.75
N PRO A 74 20.04 -11.19 -5.19
CA PRO A 74 21.16 -10.28 -4.93
C PRO A 74 20.85 -8.85 -5.38
N TYR A 75 21.21 -7.87 -4.57
CA TYR A 75 20.82 -6.47 -4.80
C TYR A 75 21.33 -5.93 -6.14
N ALA A 76 22.59 -6.20 -6.46
CA ALA A 76 23.22 -5.74 -7.70
C ALA A 76 22.50 -6.28 -8.96
N GLU A 77 21.99 -7.50 -8.89
CA GLU A 77 21.25 -8.14 -9.98
C GLU A 77 19.88 -7.50 -10.19
N ALA A 78 19.09 -7.37 -9.13
CA ALA A 78 17.79 -6.69 -9.20
C ALA A 78 17.94 -5.22 -9.67
N TYR A 79 19.01 -4.54 -9.25
CA TYR A 79 19.33 -3.20 -9.72
C TYR A 79 19.64 -3.19 -11.23
N ALA A 80 20.45 -4.15 -11.72
CA ALA A 80 20.72 -4.29 -13.15
C ALA A 80 19.44 -4.53 -13.97
N TRP A 81 18.52 -5.36 -13.47
CA TRP A 81 17.22 -5.59 -14.11
C TRP A 81 16.40 -4.29 -14.21
N GLN A 82 16.29 -3.52 -13.13
CA GLN A 82 15.62 -2.22 -13.17
C GLN A 82 16.22 -1.31 -14.25
N LYS A 83 17.55 -1.21 -14.30
CA LYS A 83 18.25 -0.40 -15.32
C LYS A 83 17.98 -0.87 -16.74
N ALA A 84 17.98 -2.19 -16.99
CA ALA A 84 17.68 -2.76 -18.29
C ALA A 84 16.24 -2.46 -18.73
N ILE A 85 15.26 -2.65 -17.84
CA ILE A 85 13.85 -2.34 -18.11
C ILE A 85 13.68 -0.85 -18.43
N ILE A 86 14.28 0.05 -17.64
CA ILE A 86 14.21 1.49 -17.89
C ILE A 86 14.81 1.83 -19.26
N LYS A 87 15.98 1.28 -19.59
CA LYS A 87 16.64 1.52 -20.89
C LYS A 87 15.73 1.08 -22.04
N ARG A 88 15.15 -0.12 -21.95
CA ARG A 88 14.18 -0.64 -22.94
C ARG A 88 12.97 0.29 -23.07
N ARG A 89 12.37 0.68 -21.94
CA ARG A 89 11.16 1.50 -21.91
C ARG A 89 11.37 2.93 -22.39
N ILE A 90 12.54 3.53 -22.13
CA ILE A 90 12.91 4.81 -22.72
C ILE A 90 12.95 4.72 -24.25
N GLY A 91 13.53 3.65 -24.80
CA GLY A 91 13.55 3.43 -26.25
C GLY A 91 12.15 3.21 -26.85
N LEU A 92 11.24 2.58 -26.12
CA LEU A 92 9.82 2.44 -26.51
C LEU A 92 9.10 3.79 -26.45
N LEU A 93 9.35 4.60 -25.41
CA LEU A 93 8.78 5.93 -25.25
C LEU A 93 9.14 6.85 -26.43
N ASP A 94 10.38 6.79 -26.93
CA ASP A 94 10.83 7.56 -28.09
C ASP A 94 10.07 7.23 -29.39
N ARG A 95 9.52 6.02 -29.49
CA ARG A 95 8.72 5.56 -30.63
C ARG A 95 7.21 5.63 -30.39
N GLY A 96 6.77 6.04 -29.19
CA GLY A 96 5.35 6.03 -28.82
C GLY A 96 4.80 4.63 -28.52
N GLU A 97 5.67 3.66 -28.22
CA GLU A 97 5.36 2.23 -28.05
C GLU A 97 5.37 1.77 -26.57
N ASP A 98 5.48 2.69 -25.60
CA ASP A 98 5.48 2.36 -24.17
C ASP A 98 4.06 2.09 -23.66
N HIS A 99 3.57 0.87 -23.88
CA HIS A 99 2.18 0.48 -23.60
C HIS A 99 1.98 -0.25 -22.26
N SER A 100 3.05 -0.56 -21.52
CA SER A 100 2.99 -1.34 -20.28
C SER A 100 3.84 -0.70 -19.19
N ASP A 101 3.39 -0.82 -17.94
CA ASP A 101 4.25 -0.64 -16.77
C ASP A 101 4.87 -1.97 -16.32
N THR A 102 5.73 -1.92 -15.32
CA THR A 102 6.39 -3.11 -14.77
C THR A 102 6.43 -3.03 -13.25
N LEU A 103 6.26 -4.17 -12.59
CA LEU A 103 6.44 -4.32 -11.15
C LEU A 103 7.36 -5.50 -10.89
N ILE A 104 8.34 -5.33 -10.01
CA ILE A 104 9.13 -6.42 -9.45
C ILE A 104 8.87 -6.48 -7.95
N ALA A 105 8.43 -7.61 -7.42
CA ALA A 105 8.28 -7.84 -5.98
C ALA A 105 9.24 -8.94 -5.54
N LEU A 106 10.07 -8.69 -4.53
CA LEU A 106 11.15 -9.61 -4.14
C LEU A 106 11.58 -9.41 -2.68
N GLN A 107 12.55 -10.21 -2.26
CA GLN A 107 13.38 -9.96 -1.08
C GLN A 107 14.86 -9.87 -1.47
N HIS A 108 15.68 -9.29 -0.60
CA HIS A 108 17.12 -9.25 -0.78
C HIS A 108 17.83 -10.05 0.33
N PRO A 109 18.98 -10.69 0.04
CA PRO A 109 19.96 -11.00 1.07
C PRO A 109 20.35 -9.72 1.85
N PRO A 110 20.90 -9.83 3.07
CA PRO A 110 21.32 -8.69 3.86
C PRO A 110 22.22 -7.72 3.08
N VAL A 111 21.82 -6.45 3.00
CA VAL A 111 22.51 -5.42 2.22
C VAL A 111 22.19 -4.03 2.73
N TYR A 112 23.19 -3.13 2.72
CA TYR A 112 22.99 -1.70 2.92
C TYR A 112 23.02 -0.96 1.59
N THR A 113 22.12 0.01 1.44
CA THR A 113 22.09 0.88 0.27
C THR A 113 22.15 2.34 0.70
N LEU A 114 22.99 3.12 0.04
CA LEU A 114 23.14 4.55 0.25
C LEU A 114 22.51 5.28 -0.94
N GLY A 115 21.51 6.11 -0.68
CA GLY A 115 20.92 6.95 -1.73
C GLY A 115 21.87 8.05 -2.21
N SER A 116 21.43 8.82 -3.21
CA SER A 116 22.24 9.81 -3.92
C SER A 116 22.84 10.88 -3.02
N VAL A 117 22.09 11.28 -2.00
CA VAL A 117 22.46 12.33 -1.03
C VAL A 117 23.05 11.75 0.26
N SER A 118 23.11 10.42 0.37
CA SER A 118 23.58 9.73 1.56
C SER A 118 25.07 9.94 1.76
N LYS A 119 25.39 10.27 3.01
CA LYS A 119 26.75 10.38 3.50
C LYS A 119 27.17 9.10 4.20
N GLU A 120 28.47 8.85 4.19
CA GLU A 120 29.06 7.69 4.88
C GLU A 120 29.01 7.83 6.41
N GLU A 121 28.85 9.05 6.93
CA GLU A 121 28.69 9.33 8.37
C GLU A 121 27.44 8.67 8.99
N TYR A 122 26.48 8.27 8.16
CA TYR A 122 25.29 7.53 8.61
C TYR A 122 25.54 6.01 8.74
N LEU A 123 26.75 5.54 8.47
CA LEU A 123 27.19 4.18 8.75
C LEU A 123 27.94 4.18 10.09
N HIS A 124 27.56 3.30 11.01
CA HIS A 124 28.27 3.13 12.29
C HIS A 124 29.43 2.13 12.18
N PHE A 125 29.87 1.87 10.95
CA PHE A 125 30.97 0.99 10.60
C PHE A 125 31.73 1.57 9.40
N LYS A 126 33.00 1.17 9.26
CA LYS A 126 33.79 1.49 8.07
C LYS A 126 33.42 0.53 6.95
N LYS A 127 33.50 0.99 5.70
CA LYS A 127 33.09 0.20 4.53
C LYS A 127 33.89 -1.09 4.38
N GLU A 128 35.16 -1.08 4.78
CA GLU A 128 36.06 -2.24 4.75
C GLU A 128 35.67 -3.32 5.78
N ASP A 129 35.02 -2.91 6.86
CA ASP A 129 34.57 -3.75 7.98
C ASP A 129 33.05 -3.98 7.93
N ALA A 130 32.41 -3.70 6.78
CA ALA A 130 30.97 -3.77 6.66
C ALA A 130 30.47 -5.21 6.86
N PRO A 131 29.47 -5.44 7.73
CA PRO A 131 28.97 -6.79 7.98
C PRO A 131 28.20 -7.36 6.77
N PHE A 132 27.73 -6.49 5.89
CA PHE A 132 26.98 -6.82 4.67
C PHE A 132 27.45 -5.93 3.52
N GLU A 133 27.08 -6.30 2.29
CA GLU A 133 27.38 -5.50 1.11
C GLU A 133 26.83 -4.06 1.23
N VAL A 134 27.58 -3.09 0.69
CA VAL A 134 27.21 -1.67 0.72
C VAL A 134 27.20 -1.10 -0.69
N HIS A 135 26.02 -0.72 -1.18
CA HIS A 135 25.83 -0.18 -2.52
C HIS A 135 25.45 1.30 -2.47
N LYS A 136 26.24 2.18 -3.10
CA LYS A 136 25.84 3.57 -3.34
C LYS A 136 25.07 3.66 -4.65
N ILE A 137 23.82 4.11 -4.59
CA ILE A 137 22.88 4.08 -5.69
C ILE A 137 22.12 5.40 -5.84
N ASN A 138 21.46 5.55 -6.98
CA ASN A 138 20.85 6.82 -7.38
C ASN A 138 19.40 7.03 -6.90
N ARG A 139 18.94 6.33 -5.85
CA ARG A 139 17.62 6.61 -5.26
C ARG A 139 17.65 7.88 -4.40
N GLY A 140 16.48 8.46 -4.15
CA GLY A 140 16.30 9.45 -3.10
C GLY A 140 16.43 8.85 -1.68
N GLY A 141 16.64 9.73 -0.70
CA GLY A 141 16.77 9.36 0.71
C GLY A 141 18.19 8.97 1.13
N GLU A 142 18.34 8.71 2.42
CA GLU A 142 19.61 8.38 3.08
C GLU A 142 19.92 6.87 3.01
N VAL A 143 20.79 6.38 3.88
CA VAL A 143 21.08 4.95 4.05
C VAL A 143 19.84 4.15 4.48
N THR A 144 19.73 2.89 4.02
CA THR A 144 18.76 1.90 4.52
C THR A 144 19.36 0.49 4.46
N TYR A 145 18.70 -0.42 5.16
CA TYR A 145 18.96 -1.86 5.11
C TYR A 145 17.83 -2.60 4.36
N HIS A 146 18.22 -3.66 3.65
CA HIS A 146 17.32 -4.69 3.13
C HIS A 146 17.81 -6.07 3.54
N GLY A 147 16.89 -7.00 3.76
CA GLY A 147 17.20 -8.37 4.13
C GLY A 147 16.00 -9.30 4.06
N PRO A 148 16.19 -10.59 4.41
CA PRO A 148 15.11 -11.58 4.46
C PRO A 148 13.95 -11.12 5.36
N GLY A 149 12.72 -11.43 4.95
CA GLY A 149 11.50 -11.00 5.63
C GLY A 149 11.10 -9.55 5.36
N GLN A 150 11.84 -8.82 4.52
CA GLN A 150 11.45 -7.49 4.04
C GLN A 150 10.89 -7.59 2.62
N LEU A 151 9.62 -7.24 2.44
CA LEU A 151 9.00 -7.21 1.12
C LEU A 151 9.43 -5.93 0.40
N VAL A 152 10.18 -6.09 -0.69
CA VAL A 152 10.64 -4.98 -1.54
C VAL A 152 9.83 -4.98 -2.83
N MET A 153 9.29 -3.83 -3.20
CA MET A 153 8.61 -3.63 -4.48
C MET A 153 9.30 -2.53 -5.27
N TYR A 154 9.59 -2.83 -6.54
CA TYR A 154 10.13 -1.91 -7.51
C TYR A 154 9.11 -1.64 -8.63
N PRO A 155 8.13 -0.73 -8.43
CA PRO A 155 7.26 -0.28 -9.50
C PRO A 155 8.05 0.59 -10.47
N ILE A 156 8.13 0.15 -11.72
CA ILE A 156 8.69 0.93 -12.82
C ILE A 156 7.50 1.47 -13.61
N ILE A 157 7.17 2.75 -13.42
CA ILE A 157 5.95 3.37 -13.93
C ILE A 157 6.28 4.57 -14.80
N ASN A 158 5.60 4.72 -15.94
CA ASN A 158 5.65 5.95 -16.71
C ASN A 158 4.52 6.90 -16.31
N LEU A 159 4.88 7.94 -15.56
CA LEU A 159 3.95 8.91 -14.98
C LEU A 159 3.11 9.68 -16.01
N LYS A 160 3.53 9.73 -17.28
CA LYS A 160 2.74 10.36 -18.37
C LYS A 160 1.40 9.68 -18.62
N TYR A 161 1.28 8.40 -18.30
CA TYR A 161 0.04 7.63 -18.43
C TYR A 161 -0.75 7.54 -17.14
N HIS A 162 -0.29 8.22 -16.09
CA HIS A 162 -0.94 8.29 -14.78
C HIS A 162 -1.15 9.76 -14.42
N LYS A 163 -0.21 10.33 -13.66
CA LYS A 163 -0.13 11.74 -13.35
C LYS A 163 1.33 12.15 -13.36
N GLU A 164 1.67 13.19 -14.13
CA GLU A 164 3.02 13.72 -14.30
C GLU A 164 3.53 14.48 -13.06
N ASP A 165 3.53 13.82 -11.91
CA ASP A 165 3.88 14.38 -10.61
C ASP A 165 4.56 13.32 -9.73
N VAL A 166 5.86 13.50 -9.51
CA VAL A 166 6.68 12.60 -8.71
C VAL A 166 6.31 12.64 -7.23
N HIS A 167 5.84 13.78 -6.71
CA HIS A 167 5.38 13.89 -5.33
C HIS A 167 4.07 13.14 -5.14
N TRP A 168 3.13 13.27 -6.09
CA TRP A 168 1.93 12.45 -6.11
C TRP A 168 2.29 10.96 -6.10
N TYR A 169 3.18 10.51 -6.98
CA TYR A 169 3.60 9.12 -7.04
C TYR A 169 4.19 8.64 -5.70
N PHE A 170 5.05 9.44 -5.09
CA PHE A 170 5.62 9.12 -3.77
C PHE A 170 4.53 8.98 -2.70
N ARG A 171 3.59 9.94 -2.62
CA ARG A 171 2.46 9.89 -1.67
C ARG A 171 1.51 8.72 -1.95
N SER A 172 1.36 8.33 -3.22
CA SER A 172 0.59 7.17 -3.66
C SER A 172 1.21 5.85 -3.18
N LEU A 173 2.55 5.73 -3.19
CA LEU A 173 3.23 4.56 -2.61
C LEU A 173 3.04 4.48 -1.09
N GLU A 174 3.09 5.61 -0.37
CA GLU A 174 2.77 5.62 1.07
C GLU A 174 1.32 5.19 1.32
N GLU A 175 0.38 5.68 0.49
CA GLU A 175 -1.03 5.34 0.62
C GLU A 175 -1.29 3.86 0.39
N LEU A 176 -0.65 3.29 -0.62
CA LEU A 176 -0.70 1.86 -0.93
C LEU A 176 -0.36 1.03 0.31
N ILE A 177 0.77 1.31 0.97
CA ILE A 177 1.18 0.59 2.17
C ILE A 177 0.17 0.79 3.30
N ILE A 178 -0.28 2.04 3.53
CA ILE A 178 -1.27 2.34 4.58
C ILE A 178 -2.57 1.54 4.37
N ARG A 179 -3.08 1.50 3.15
CA ARG A 179 -4.28 0.75 2.78
C ARG A 179 -4.06 -0.75 2.95
N ALA A 180 -2.91 -1.27 2.51
CA ALA A 180 -2.57 -2.69 2.60
C ALA A 180 -2.45 -3.18 4.05
N LEU A 181 -1.82 -2.37 4.91
CA LEU A 181 -1.69 -2.67 6.34
C LEU A 181 -3.04 -2.66 7.05
N LYS A 182 -3.90 -1.70 6.71
CA LYS A 182 -5.24 -1.61 7.27
C LYS A 182 -6.12 -2.79 6.86
N SER A 183 -6.10 -3.17 5.58
CA SER A 183 -7.01 -4.19 5.04
C SER A 183 -6.62 -5.62 5.45
N ALA A 184 -5.32 -5.95 5.46
CA ALA A 184 -4.85 -7.31 5.76
C ALA A 184 -4.63 -7.56 7.26
N PHE A 185 -4.22 -6.54 8.01
CA PHE A 185 -3.74 -6.72 9.38
C PHE A 185 -4.48 -5.86 10.41
N SER A 186 -5.44 -5.02 9.99
CA SER A 186 -6.07 -4.02 10.85
C SER A 186 -5.08 -3.06 11.53
N ILE A 187 -3.88 -2.90 10.95
CA ILE A 187 -2.84 -2.02 11.48
C ILE A 187 -3.13 -0.59 11.03
N LYS A 188 -3.22 0.34 12.00
CA LYS A 188 -3.39 1.76 11.74
C LYS A 188 -2.03 2.42 11.47
N ALA A 189 -1.61 2.41 10.21
CA ALA A 189 -0.43 3.12 9.76
C ALA A 189 -0.74 4.57 9.32
N SER A 190 0.30 5.41 9.28
CA SER A 190 0.17 6.82 8.90
C SER A 190 1.47 7.39 8.31
N ARG A 191 1.37 8.60 7.77
CA ARG A 191 2.50 9.46 7.41
C ARG A 191 2.84 10.33 8.61
N VAL A 192 4.12 10.67 8.77
CA VAL A 192 4.56 11.65 9.76
C VAL A 192 5.08 12.87 9.01
N GLU A 193 4.58 14.06 9.36
CA GLU A 193 4.99 15.30 8.70
C GLU A 193 6.50 15.50 8.81
N GLY A 194 7.15 15.89 7.71
CA GLY A 194 8.60 16.03 7.63
C GLY A 194 9.40 14.71 7.56
N LEU A 195 8.79 13.54 7.77
CA LEU A 195 9.48 12.25 7.72
C LEU A 195 8.93 11.37 6.60
N THR A 196 9.82 10.85 5.76
CA THR A 196 9.45 9.98 4.65
C THR A 196 9.01 8.59 5.12
N GLY A 197 8.14 7.94 4.36
CA GLY A 197 7.76 6.54 4.57
C GLY A 197 6.55 6.36 5.47
N VAL A 198 6.31 5.12 5.88
CA VAL A 198 5.08 4.74 6.59
C VAL A 198 5.38 4.26 7.99
N TRP A 199 4.55 4.71 8.93
CA TRP A 199 4.79 4.64 10.36
C TRP A 199 3.59 4.03 11.10
N VAL A 200 3.86 3.27 12.14
CA VAL A 200 2.88 2.78 13.12
C VAL A 200 3.34 3.26 14.50
N GLY A 201 2.59 4.18 15.09
CA GLY A 201 3.09 4.94 16.24
C GLY A 201 4.41 5.65 15.88
N ASP A 202 5.46 5.40 16.67
CA ASP A 202 6.80 5.96 16.44
C ASP A 202 7.76 5.00 15.71
N GLN A 203 7.24 3.88 15.18
CA GLN A 203 8.04 2.90 14.45
C GLN A 203 7.85 3.03 12.94
N LYS A 204 8.96 3.19 12.21
CA LYS A 204 8.97 3.16 10.75
C LYS A 204 8.86 1.71 10.27
N VAL A 205 7.76 1.39 9.60
CA VAL A 205 7.50 0.04 9.07
C VAL A 205 7.83 -0.09 7.60
N ALA A 206 7.88 1.02 6.86
CA ALA A 206 8.29 1.00 5.47
C ALA A 206 9.16 2.20 5.07
N ALA A 207 10.22 1.91 4.32
CA ALA A 207 11.07 2.89 3.69
C ALA A 207 10.69 3.05 2.22
N LEU A 208 10.79 4.28 1.71
CA LEU A 208 10.54 4.61 0.31
C LEU A 208 11.73 5.41 -0.21
N GLY A 209 12.16 5.08 -1.42
CA GLY A 209 13.21 5.78 -2.12
C GLY A 209 13.03 5.55 -3.61
N ILE A 210 12.81 6.63 -4.35
CA ILE A 210 12.50 6.58 -5.78
C ILE A 210 13.54 7.39 -6.57
N HIS A 211 13.64 7.09 -7.85
CA HIS A 211 14.32 7.93 -8.83
C HIS A 211 13.48 7.99 -10.10
N GLY A 212 13.65 9.06 -10.88
CA GLY A 212 12.90 9.25 -12.13
C GLY A 212 13.82 9.70 -13.25
N SER A 213 13.59 9.16 -14.45
CA SER A 213 14.24 9.61 -15.67
C SER A 213 13.20 9.65 -16.78
N ARG A 214 13.05 10.80 -17.46
CA ARG A 214 12.07 11.00 -18.54
C ARG A 214 10.63 10.59 -18.15
N MET A 215 10.23 10.88 -16.91
CA MET A 215 8.95 10.51 -16.30
C MET A 215 8.73 9.01 -16.04
N ILE A 216 9.73 8.16 -16.31
CA ILE A 216 9.74 6.78 -15.87
C ILE A 216 10.40 6.73 -14.49
N VAL A 217 9.62 6.39 -13.47
CA VAL A 217 10.07 6.22 -12.08
C VAL A 217 10.43 4.77 -11.80
N TYR A 218 11.37 4.56 -10.88
CA TYR A 218 11.83 3.24 -10.42
C TYR A 218 12.49 3.34 -9.04
N HIS A 219 13.13 2.26 -8.58
CA HIS A 219 13.26 1.90 -7.17
C HIS A 219 11.85 1.73 -6.60
N GLY A 220 11.56 2.15 -5.37
CA GLY A 220 10.22 1.97 -4.84
C GLY A 220 10.20 1.98 -3.33
N LEU A 221 9.72 0.87 -2.77
CA LEU A 221 9.42 0.73 -1.35
C LEU A 221 9.96 -0.58 -0.78
N ALA A 222 10.19 -0.58 0.52
CA ALA A 222 10.59 -1.74 1.30
C ALA A 222 9.77 -1.77 2.60
N LEU A 223 8.94 -2.79 2.75
CA LEU A 223 8.06 -3.01 3.90
C LEU A 223 8.66 -4.08 4.80
N ASN A 224 8.87 -3.74 6.07
CA ASN A 224 9.35 -4.67 7.07
C ASN A 224 8.21 -5.59 7.51
N VAL A 225 8.21 -6.85 7.06
CA VAL A 225 7.15 -7.82 7.38
C VAL A 225 7.59 -8.67 8.57
N THR A 226 8.55 -9.56 8.35
CA THR A 226 9.17 -10.45 9.35
C THR A 226 10.66 -10.13 9.55
N THR A 227 11.11 -9.01 8.98
CA THR A 227 12.50 -8.57 8.89
C THR A 227 13.20 -8.57 10.25
N ASP A 228 14.41 -9.12 10.30
CA ASP A 228 15.34 -8.86 11.40
C ASP A 228 15.74 -7.38 11.38
N LEU A 229 15.38 -6.66 12.45
CA LEU A 229 15.61 -5.23 12.58
C LEU A 229 17.00 -4.90 13.17
N THR A 230 17.74 -5.89 13.65
CA THR A 230 19.07 -5.70 14.28
C THR A 230 20.04 -4.93 13.38
N PRO A 231 20.13 -5.19 12.06
CA PRO A 231 21.02 -4.44 11.16
C PRO A 231 20.70 -2.94 11.05
N PHE A 232 19.47 -2.50 11.33
CA PHE A 232 19.15 -1.07 11.35
C PHE A 232 19.86 -0.32 12.49
N GLN A 233 20.35 -1.01 13.53
CA GLN A 233 21.11 -0.39 14.63
C GLN A 233 22.52 0.04 14.20
N MET A 234 23.00 -0.43 13.05
CA MET A 234 24.33 -0.12 12.52
C MET A 234 24.34 1.08 11.57
N ILE A 235 23.18 1.73 11.39
CA ILE A 235 22.98 2.85 10.47
C ILE A 235 22.09 3.91 11.10
N ASP A 236 22.17 5.15 10.61
CA ASP A 236 21.21 6.22 10.92
C ASP A 236 20.21 6.39 9.76
N PRO A 237 19.09 5.64 9.73
CA PRO A 237 18.12 5.76 8.66
C PRO A 237 17.46 7.13 8.71
N CYS A 238 17.65 7.92 7.64
CA CYS A 238 17.08 9.26 7.49
C CYS A 238 17.54 10.29 8.55
N GLY A 239 18.63 10.05 9.29
CA GLY A 239 19.15 10.97 10.32
C GLY A 239 18.24 11.16 11.54
N ILE A 240 17.26 10.28 11.73
CA ILE A 240 16.28 10.37 12.82
C ILE A 240 16.79 9.55 14.01
N LYS A 241 17.20 10.21 15.09
CA LYS A 241 17.71 9.53 16.30
C LYS A 241 16.63 9.13 17.31
N ASP A 242 15.48 9.80 17.27
CA ASP A 242 14.45 9.69 18.32
C ASP A 242 13.27 8.76 17.95
N ARG A 243 13.36 8.02 16.83
CA ARG A 243 12.29 7.12 16.38
C ARG A 243 12.85 5.80 15.87
N GLY A 244 12.14 4.71 16.18
CA GLY A 244 12.57 3.36 15.86
C GLY A 244 12.16 2.89 14.47
N VAL A 245 12.70 1.74 14.06
CA VAL A 245 12.15 0.91 12.99
C VAL A 245 11.27 -0.18 13.61
N GLY A 246 10.26 -0.64 12.87
CA GLY A 246 9.38 -1.72 13.28
C GLY A 246 9.05 -2.65 12.11
N SER A 247 8.38 -3.76 12.42
CA SER A 247 7.88 -4.73 11.43
C SER A 247 6.45 -5.15 11.73
N ILE A 248 5.75 -5.68 10.73
CA ILE A 248 4.38 -6.21 10.90
C ILE A 248 4.37 -7.31 11.97
N LYS A 249 5.34 -8.24 11.92
CA LYS A 249 5.45 -9.34 12.87
C LYS A 249 5.55 -8.83 14.30
N GLN A 250 6.45 -7.87 14.56
CA GLN A 250 6.61 -7.29 15.89
C GLN A 250 5.30 -6.69 16.40
N ILE A 251 4.64 -5.86 15.58
CA ILE A 251 3.39 -5.17 15.94
C ILE A 251 2.27 -6.19 16.26
N LEU A 252 2.16 -7.25 15.46
CA LEU A 252 1.14 -8.28 15.68
C LEU A 252 1.45 -9.17 16.88
N GLN A 253 2.71 -9.49 17.16
CA GLN A 253 3.12 -10.28 18.34
C GLN A 253 2.82 -9.54 19.65
N GLU A 254 3.04 -8.23 19.67
CA GLU A 254 2.69 -7.37 20.82
C GLU A 254 1.16 -7.37 21.05
N ALA A 255 0.36 -7.35 19.99
CA ALA A 255 -1.09 -7.38 20.07
C ALA A 255 -1.67 -8.79 20.39
N SER A 256 -0.99 -9.87 20.00
CA SER A 256 -1.46 -11.25 20.14
C SER A 256 -0.99 -11.95 21.43
N HIS A 257 -0.37 -11.20 22.35
CA HIS A 257 0.23 -11.72 23.59
C HIS A 257 1.21 -12.88 23.34
N GLY A 258 2.00 -12.80 22.28
CA GLY A 258 3.06 -13.76 21.98
C GLY A 258 2.62 -15.04 21.28
N THR A 259 1.43 -15.05 20.65
CA THR A 259 1.04 -16.16 19.77
C THR A 259 2.04 -16.25 18.60
N GLU A 260 2.51 -17.46 18.30
CA GLU A 260 3.41 -17.68 17.17
C GLU A 260 2.71 -17.33 15.85
N ILE A 261 3.41 -16.58 14.99
CA ILE A 261 2.93 -16.15 13.68
C ILE A 261 3.86 -16.75 12.64
N ASP A 262 3.29 -17.49 11.70
CA ASP A 262 4.04 -18.09 10.61
C ASP A 262 4.56 -17.01 9.65
N ASP A 263 5.88 -16.99 9.43
CA ASP A 263 6.53 -15.96 8.65
C ASP A 263 6.16 -16.03 7.16
N THR A 264 5.97 -17.24 6.63
CA THR A 264 5.63 -17.45 5.22
C THR A 264 4.23 -16.91 4.93
N LEU A 265 3.26 -17.26 5.78
CA LEU A 265 1.89 -16.76 5.72
C LEU A 265 1.85 -15.24 5.85
N LEU A 266 2.64 -14.66 6.76
CA LEU A 266 2.67 -13.21 6.94
C LEU A 266 3.25 -12.49 5.71
N MET A 267 4.27 -13.06 5.09
CA MET A 267 4.82 -12.59 3.81
C MET A 267 3.78 -12.66 2.69
N ASP A 268 3.08 -13.80 2.54
CA ASP A 268 2.02 -13.97 1.53
C ASP A 268 0.87 -12.97 1.74
N MET A 269 0.42 -12.78 2.98
CA MET A 269 -0.64 -11.82 3.30
C MET A 269 -0.22 -10.39 2.96
N ALA A 270 1.02 -10.01 3.31
CA ALA A 270 1.55 -8.69 3.01
C ALA A 270 1.65 -8.47 1.49
N TYR A 271 2.22 -9.43 0.76
CA TYR A 271 2.33 -9.39 -0.69
C TYR A 271 0.97 -9.27 -1.38
N ASN A 272 0.03 -10.17 -1.07
CA ASN A 272 -1.30 -10.17 -1.68
C ASN A 272 -2.05 -8.85 -1.45
N SER A 273 -1.94 -8.30 -0.24
CA SER A 273 -2.54 -7.00 0.08
C SER A 273 -1.89 -5.86 -0.70
N MET A 274 -0.55 -5.81 -0.72
CA MET A 274 0.21 -4.77 -1.42
C MET A 274 -0.05 -4.79 -2.93
N ILE A 275 -0.09 -5.97 -3.56
CA ILE A 275 -0.38 -6.15 -4.99
C ILE A 275 -1.78 -5.68 -5.35
N LYS A 276 -2.77 -6.06 -4.54
CA LYS A 276 -4.14 -5.62 -4.73
C LYS A 276 -4.25 -4.09 -4.68
N GLU A 277 -3.71 -3.48 -3.62
CA GLU A 277 -3.78 -2.02 -3.44
C GLU A 277 -2.95 -1.29 -4.51
N PHE A 278 -1.84 -1.87 -4.98
CA PHE A 278 -1.06 -1.35 -6.10
C PHE A 278 -1.89 -1.30 -7.39
N ALA A 279 -2.52 -2.42 -7.76
CA ALA A 279 -3.37 -2.49 -8.95
C ALA A 279 -4.55 -1.52 -8.88
N GLU A 280 -5.19 -1.41 -7.72
CA GLU A 280 -6.31 -0.49 -7.50
C GLU A 280 -5.87 0.97 -7.55
N LEU A 281 -4.79 1.34 -6.87
CA LEU A 281 -4.40 2.74 -6.74
C LEU A 281 -3.87 3.31 -8.07
N PHE A 282 -3.12 2.52 -8.82
CA PHE A 282 -2.57 2.91 -10.12
C PHE A 282 -3.46 2.50 -11.32
N GLN A 283 -4.63 1.91 -11.08
CA GLN A 283 -5.57 1.46 -12.13
C GLN A 283 -4.86 0.56 -13.15
N LEU A 284 -4.17 -0.46 -12.66
CA LEU A 284 -3.39 -1.39 -13.47
C LEU A 284 -4.08 -2.73 -13.60
N ASP A 285 -3.93 -3.34 -14.78
CA ASP A 285 -4.19 -4.76 -14.99
C ASP A 285 -2.87 -5.51 -14.89
N LEU A 286 -2.70 -6.25 -13.80
CA LEU A 286 -1.48 -6.99 -13.52
C LEU A 286 -1.48 -8.27 -14.34
N ASP A 287 -0.49 -8.38 -15.22
CA ASP A 287 -0.21 -9.60 -15.95
C ASP A 287 0.70 -10.47 -15.09
N THR A 288 0.08 -11.38 -14.33
CA THR A 288 0.74 -12.44 -13.55
C THR A 288 0.86 -13.73 -14.34
N SER A 289 0.45 -13.75 -15.62
CA SER A 289 0.41 -14.98 -16.45
C SER A 289 1.78 -15.39 -16.98
N LEU A 290 2.78 -14.52 -16.80
CA LEU A 290 4.15 -14.94 -16.85
C LEU A 290 4.41 -15.73 -15.57
N ASP A 291 4.57 -17.05 -15.69
CA ASP A 291 5.45 -17.81 -14.81
C ASP A 291 6.84 -17.17 -14.96
N CYS A 292 7.02 -16.02 -14.29
CA CYS A 292 8.16 -15.12 -14.35
C CYS A 292 9.32 -15.81 -13.64
N SER A 293 9.77 -16.94 -14.18
CA SER A 293 11.01 -17.54 -13.78
C SER A 293 12.10 -16.48 -13.99
N PHE A 294 13.05 -16.47 -13.07
CA PHE A 294 14.30 -15.71 -13.16
C PHE A 294 14.88 -15.59 -14.59
N GLN A 295 14.68 -16.63 -15.42
CA GLN A 295 15.12 -16.70 -16.81
C GLN A 295 14.50 -15.64 -17.72
N GLU A 296 13.26 -15.19 -17.50
CA GLU A 296 12.60 -14.20 -18.37
C GLU A 296 13.11 -12.79 -18.13
N ILE A 297 13.26 -12.38 -16.86
CA ILE A 297 13.90 -11.10 -16.52
C ILE A 297 15.36 -11.11 -16.99
N SER A 298 16.06 -12.23 -16.81
CA SER A 298 17.45 -12.40 -17.25
C SER A 298 17.62 -12.33 -18.77
N LYS A 299 16.59 -12.70 -19.56
CA LYS A 299 16.60 -12.53 -21.02
C LYS A 299 16.55 -11.07 -21.43
N LEU A 300 15.95 -10.17 -20.64
CA LEU A 300 15.98 -8.72 -20.89
C LEU A 300 17.39 -8.12 -20.75
N HIS A 301 18.33 -8.86 -20.15
CA HIS A 301 19.71 -8.45 -19.91
C HIS A 301 20.69 -8.92 -21.00
N ARG A 302 20.31 -9.86 -21.88
CA ARG A 302 21.13 -10.29 -23.04
C ARG A 302 20.72 -9.55 -24.30
#